data_AF-A0A1G7CUG4-F1
#
_entry.id   AF-A0A1G7CUG4-F1
#
_cell.length_a   1.000
_cell.length_b   1.000
_cell.length_c   1.000
_cell.angle_alpha   90.00
_cell.angle_beta   90.00
_cell.angle_gamma   90.00
#
_symmetry.space_group_name_H-M   'P 1'
#
loop_
_entity.id
_entity.type
_entity.pdbx_description
1 polymer ?
#
loop_
_entity_poly.entity_id
_entity_poly.type
_entity_poly.pdbx_seq_one_letter_code
_entity_poly.pdbx_strand_id
1 'polypeptide(L)'
;MKLKDRNEAGKLLALKLAKYKNAKGIVLAVPRGGVPLGYIVSKALKLPLEIILSKKIGHPIHQEFAIGAATLKSRILSDAAREVSSAYIDKETIRIRQLLQKRYREYYGGAQANPTQG
;
A
#
# COMPACT_ATOMS: atom_id res chain seq x y z
N MET A 1 4.61 7.50 24.61
CA MET A 1 3.13 7.58 24.67
C MET A 1 2.55 6.25 24.20
N LYS A 2 1.69 5.61 24.99
CA LYS A 2 1.02 4.36 24.65
C LYS A 2 -0.39 4.69 24.13
N LEU A 3 -0.76 4.11 22.99
CA LEU A 3 -2.10 4.24 22.41
C LEU A 3 -2.94 3.02 22.84
N LYS A 4 -4.20 3.25 23.23
CA LYS A 4 -5.13 2.24 23.72
C LYS A 4 -5.60 1.31 22.62
N ASP A 5 -6.00 1.89 21.49
CA ASP A 5 -6.50 1.15 20.33
C ASP A 5 -6.26 1.92 19.02
N ARG A 6 -6.66 1.29 17.91
CA ARG A 6 -6.57 1.89 16.57
C ARG A 6 -7.48 3.11 16.40
N ASN A 7 -8.56 3.21 17.17
CA ASN A 7 -9.49 4.32 17.10
C ASN A 7 -8.89 5.59 17.71
N GLU A 8 -8.30 5.48 18.89
CA GLU A 8 -7.57 6.57 19.56
C GLU A 8 -6.40 7.03 18.68
N ALA A 9 -5.62 6.08 18.14
CA ALA A 9 -4.54 6.38 17.20
C ALA A 9 -5.03 7.18 15.99
N GLY A 10 -6.13 6.74 15.35
CA GLY A 10 -6.70 7.41 14.19
C GLY A 10 -7.23 8.81 14.50
N LYS A 11 -7.91 9.00 15.64
CA LYS A 11 -8.42 10.31 16.08
C LYS A 11 -7.28 11.30 16.33
N LEU A 12 -6.25 10.88 17.06
CA LEU A 12 -5.08 11.72 17.34
C LEU A 12 -4.31 12.08 16.06
N LEU A 13 -4.18 11.14 15.13
CA LEU A 13 -3.58 11.39 13.83
C LEU A 13 -4.40 12.41 13.02
N ALA A 14 -5.73 12.25 12.97
CA ALA A 14 -6.62 13.18 12.28
C ALA A 14 -6.52 14.60 12.84
N LEU A 15 -6.42 14.76 14.16
CA LEU A 15 -6.21 16.07 14.80
C LEU A 15 -4.89 16.72 14.34
N LYS A 16 -3.79 15.95 14.31
CA LYS A 16 -2.50 16.45 13.82
C LYS A 16 -2.53 16.82 12.33
N LEU A 17 -3.42 16.21 11.55
CA LEU A 17 -3.60 16.45 10.13
C LEU A 17 -4.73 17.43 9.80
N ALA A 18 -5.33 18.09 10.79
CA ALA A 18 -6.52 18.94 10.60
C ALA A 18 -6.33 20.05 9.55
N LYS A 19 -5.10 20.54 9.36
CA LYS A 19 -4.75 21.52 8.31
C LYS A 19 -5.04 21.05 6.88
N TYR A 20 -5.18 19.73 6.66
CA TYR A 20 -5.49 19.14 5.35
C TYR A 20 -6.99 18.88 5.15
N LYS A 21 -7.86 19.30 6.08
CA LYS A 21 -9.30 19.10 5.97
C LYS A 21 -9.86 19.82 4.73
N ASN A 22 -10.62 19.11 3.90
CA ASN A 22 -11.12 19.55 2.59
C ASN A 22 -10.03 19.98 1.58
N ALA A 23 -8.76 19.61 1.80
CA ALA A 23 -7.72 19.86 0.82
C ALA A 23 -7.97 19.05 -0.47
N LYS A 24 -7.35 19.48 -1.57
CA LYS A 24 -7.27 18.64 -2.79
C LYS A 24 -6.27 17.52 -2.54
N GLY A 25 -6.74 16.36 -2.06
CA GLY A 25 -5.88 15.23 -1.72
C GLY A 25 -6.65 13.94 -1.47
N ILE A 26 -5.91 12.89 -1.15
CA ILE A 26 -6.44 11.55 -0.88
C ILE A 26 -5.68 10.92 0.30
N VAL A 27 -6.38 10.10 1.09
CA VAL A 27 -5.75 9.25 2.10
C VAL A 27 -5.42 7.92 1.45
N LEU A 28 -4.13 7.60 1.35
CA LEU A 28 -3.65 6.30 0.85
C LEU A 28 -3.30 5.40 2.03
N ALA A 29 -4.05 4.31 2.20
CA ALA A 29 -3.85 3.35 3.28
C ALA A 29 -3.09 2.11 2.81
N VAL A 30 -2.03 1.74 3.55
CA VAL A 30 -1.29 0.49 3.33
C VAL A 30 -1.90 -0.64 4.18
N PRO A 31 -2.34 -1.75 3.58
CA PRO A 31 -2.88 -2.88 4.32
C PRO A 31 -1.89 -3.62 5.24
N ARG A 32 -2.35 -4.31 6.29
CA ARG A 32 -3.76 -4.45 6.73
C ARG A 32 -4.13 -3.44 7.82
N GLY A 33 -3.17 -3.14 8.71
CA GLY A 33 -3.39 -2.28 9.87
C GLY A 33 -3.65 -0.81 9.53
N GLY A 34 -3.15 -0.33 8.39
CA GLY A 34 -3.36 1.06 7.96
C GLY A 34 -4.77 1.35 7.46
N VAL A 35 -5.53 0.35 7.02
CA VAL A 35 -6.88 0.56 6.45
C VAL A 35 -7.88 1.08 7.50
N PRO A 36 -8.02 0.47 8.70
CA PRO A 36 -8.89 1.01 9.74
C PRO A 36 -8.51 2.44 10.18
N LEU A 37 -7.21 2.74 10.25
CA LEU A 37 -6.74 4.09 10.60
C LEU A 37 -7.03 5.09 9.47
N GLY A 38 -6.75 4.71 8.24
CA GLY A 38 -7.01 5.51 7.04
C GLY A 38 -8.48 5.88 6.91
N TYR A 39 -9.39 4.96 7.25
CA TYR A 39 -10.84 5.23 7.29
C TYR A 39 -11.22 6.32 8.30
N ILE A 40 -10.65 6.27 9.50
CA ILE A 40 -10.92 7.29 10.53
C ILE A 40 -10.39 8.65 10.06
N VAL A 41 -9.18 8.69 9.53
CA VAL A 41 -8.54 9.91 9.03
C VAL A 41 -9.30 10.47 7.84
N SER A 42 -9.70 9.65 6.88
CA SER A 42 -10.41 10.08 5.67
C SER A 42 -11.76 10.71 6.01
N LYS A 43 -12.52 10.10 6.93
CA LYS A 43 -13.79 10.66 7.43
C LYS A 43 -13.58 12.00 8.16
N ALA A 44 -12.57 12.10 9.02
CA ALA A 44 -12.28 13.32 9.76
C ALA A 44 -11.83 14.49 8.87
N LEU A 45 -11.00 14.19 7.85
CA LEU A 45 -10.45 15.18 6.92
C LEU A 45 -11.36 15.47 5.73
N LYS A 46 -12.45 14.70 5.54
CA LYS A 46 -13.33 14.75 4.36
C LYS A 46 -12.56 14.55 3.05
N LEU A 47 -11.63 13.60 3.06
CA LEU A 47 -10.85 13.22 1.89
C LEU A 47 -11.25 11.81 1.44
N PRO A 48 -11.15 11.49 0.14
CA PRO A 48 -11.29 10.12 -0.32
C PRO A 48 -10.26 9.20 0.36
N LEU A 49 -10.61 7.93 0.49
CA LEU A 49 -9.73 6.86 0.96
C LEU A 49 -9.47 5.90 -0.20
N GLU A 50 -8.21 5.55 -0.40
CA GLU A 50 -7.80 4.54 -1.37
C GLU A 50 -6.80 3.57 -0.72
N ILE A 51 -6.82 2.31 -1.13
CA ILE A 51 -5.92 1.28 -0.61
C ILE A 51 -4.80 1.05 -1.61
N ILE A 52 -3.56 1.26 -1.17
CA ILE A 52 -2.39 0.98 -2.00
C ILE A 52 -1.87 -0.43 -1.77
N LEU A 53 -1.79 -1.20 -2.85
CA LEU A 53 -1.32 -2.58 -2.85
C LEU A 53 0.05 -2.67 -3.52
N SER A 54 1.08 -2.87 -2.70
CA SER A 54 2.45 -3.12 -3.15
C SER A 54 3.11 -4.23 -2.34
N LYS A 55 4.17 -4.81 -2.90
CA LYS A 55 5.03 -5.76 -2.18
C LYS A 55 6.46 -5.68 -2.72
N LYS A 56 7.44 -5.85 -1.83
CA LYS A 56 8.86 -5.96 -2.23
C LYS A 56 9.07 -7.17 -3.15
N ILE A 57 9.98 -7.00 -4.11
CA ILE A 57 10.64 -8.09 -4.84
C ILE A 57 11.91 -8.39 -4.06
N GLY A 58 12.01 -9.61 -3.51
CA GLY A 58 13.16 -10.05 -2.73
C GLY A 58 14.33 -10.50 -3.61
N HIS A 59 15.54 -10.50 -3.07
CA HIS A 59 16.70 -11.11 -3.72
C HIS A 59 16.57 -12.65 -3.73
N PRO A 60 17.02 -13.36 -4.79
CA PRO A 60 16.88 -14.83 -4.89
C PRO A 60 17.53 -15.60 -3.73
N ILE A 61 18.70 -15.13 -3.28
CA ILE A 61 19.47 -15.77 -2.19
C ILE A 61 19.08 -15.20 -0.82
N HIS A 62 18.67 -13.93 -0.76
CA HIS A 62 18.40 -13.22 0.49
C HIS A 62 17.02 -12.57 0.41
N GLN A 63 15.96 -13.35 0.62
CA GLN A 63 14.57 -12.90 0.42
C GLN A 63 14.18 -11.69 1.29
N GLU A 64 14.89 -11.47 2.40
CA GLU A 64 14.67 -10.30 3.23
C GLU A 64 15.20 -8.99 2.61
N PHE A 65 16.21 -9.09 1.74
CA PHE A 65 16.78 -7.97 1.00
C PHE A 65 15.93 -7.63 -0.23
N ALA A 66 15.51 -6.36 -0.34
CA ALA A 66 14.64 -5.91 -1.42
C ALA A 66 15.45 -5.40 -2.62
N ILE A 67 15.21 -5.98 -3.79
CA ILE A 67 15.78 -5.55 -5.08
C ILE A 67 14.79 -4.72 -5.91
N GLY A 68 13.57 -4.53 -5.40
CA GLY A 68 12.52 -3.79 -6.08
C GLY A 68 11.19 -3.90 -5.35
N ALA A 69 10.16 -3.39 -5.99
CA ALA A 69 8.78 -3.53 -5.55
C ALA A 69 7.84 -3.63 -6.75
N ALA A 70 6.72 -4.32 -6.57
CA ALA A 70 5.67 -4.42 -7.59
C ALA A 70 4.32 -4.00 -7.02
N THR A 71 3.53 -3.36 -7.86
CA THR A 71 2.09 -3.13 -7.68
C THR A 71 1.31 -4.08 -8.60
N LEU A 72 0.00 -3.90 -8.68
CA LEU A 72 -0.83 -4.62 -9.65
C LEU A 72 -0.42 -4.34 -11.11
N LYS A 73 0.07 -3.13 -11.39
CA LYS A 73 0.29 -2.65 -12.77
C LYS A 73 1.74 -2.35 -13.06
N SER A 74 2.49 -1.85 -12.09
CA SER A 74 3.87 -1.42 -12.26
C SER A 74 4.85 -2.28 -11.46
N ARG A 75 6.13 -2.13 -11.76
CA ARG A 75 7.22 -2.55 -10.90
C ARG A 75 8.35 -1.52 -10.99
N ILE A 76 9.10 -1.42 -9.91
CA ILE A 76 10.34 -0.64 -9.83
C ILE A 76 11.46 -1.55 -9.34
N LEU A 77 12.67 -1.36 -9.85
CA LEU A 77 13.85 -2.10 -9.47
C LEU A 77 14.86 -1.12 -8.87
N SER A 78 15.63 -1.59 -7.89
CA SER A 78 16.80 -0.86 -7.38
C SER A 78 18.06 -1.31 -8.12
N ASP A 79 19.17 -0.62 -7.91
CA ASP A 79 20.47 -1.00 -8.48
C ASP A 79 20.91 -2.42 -8.08
N ALA A 80 20.43 -2.92 -6.94
CA ALA A 80 20.68 -4.28 -6.49
C ALA A 80 20.08 -5.38 -7.39
N ALA A 81 19.18 -5.01 -8.33
CA ALA A 81 18.63 -5.96 -9.29
C ALA A 81 19.56 -6.26 -10.47
N ARG A 82 20.65 -5.50 -10.66
CA ARG A 82 21.54 -5.63 -11.83
C ARG A 82 22.19 -7.01 -11.97
N GLU A 83 22.50 -7.66 -10.85
CA GLU A 83 23.12 -8.98 -10.82
C GLU A 83 22.09 -10.12 -10.74
N VAL A 84 20.79 -9.79 -10.75
CA VAL A 84 19.70 -10.75 -10.65
C VAL A 84 19.13 -11.01 -12.04
N SER A 85 18.89 -12.27 -12.37
CA SER A 85 18.36 -12.63 -13.68
C SER A 85 16.97 -12.03 -13.93
N SER A 86 16.74 -11.53 -15.14
CA SER A 86 15.43 -11.01 -15.57
C SER A 86 14.33 -12.06 -15.41
N ALA A 87 14.63 -13.32 -15.73
CA ALA A 87 13.72 -14.45 -15.57
C ALA A 87 13.24 -14.62 -14.11
N TYR A 88 14.13 -14.46 -13.12
CA TYR A 88 13.74 -14.49 -11.71
C TYR A 88 12.84 -13.30 -11.37
N ILE A 89 13.23 -12.09 -11.77
CA ILE A 89 12.49 -10.85 -11.50
C ILE A 89 11.08 -10.93 -12.09
N ASP A 90 10.93 -11.42 -13.32
CA ASP A 90 9.65 -11.60 -14.00
C ASP A 90 8.78 -12.62 -13.29
N LYS A 91 9.36 -13.79 -12.94
CA LYS A 91 8.66 -14.83 -12.18
C LYS A 91 8.15 -14.32 -10.83
N GLU A 92 8.98 -13.61 -10.08
CA GLU A 92 8.59 -13.07 -8.78
C GLU A 92 7.59 -11.93 -8.91
N THR A 93 7.69 -11.09 -9.96
CA THR A 93 6.69 -10.07 -10.29
C THR A 93 5.32 -10.70 -10.54
N ILE A 94 5.24 -11.78 -11.33
CA ILE A 94 3.99 -12.50 -11.60
C ILE A 94 3.41 -13.05 -10.30
N ARG A 95 4.24 -13.70 -9.47
CA ARG A 95 3.81 -14.24 -8.18
C ARG A 95 3.25 -13.17 -7.24
N ILE A 96 3.93 -12.02 -7.17
CA ILE A 96 3.48 -10.87 -6.38
C ILE A 96 2.15 -10.36 -6.92
N ARG A 97 2.00 -10.17 -8.24
CA ARG A 97 0.75 -9.67 -8.85
C ARG A 97 -0.43 -10.60 -8.58
N GLN A 98 -0.24 -11.91 -8.66
CA GLN A 98 -1.29 -12.87 -8.30
C GLN A 98 -1.73 -12.71 -6.84
N LEU A 99 -0.79 -12.55 -5.92
CA LEU A 99 -1.07 -12.29 -4.50
C LEU A 99 -1.80 -10.95 -4.29
N LEU A 100 -1.34 -9.89 -4.95
CA LEU A 100 -1.96 -8.57 -4.86
C LEU A 100 -3.37 -8.59 -5.47
N GLN A 101 -3.59 -9.32 -6.56
CA GLN A 101 -4.91 -9.47 -7.17
C GLN A 101 -5.89 -10.18 -6.24
N LYS A 102 -5.43 -11.19 -5.50
CA LYS A 102 -6.26 -11.83 -4.46
C LYS A 102 -6.66 -10.82 -3.38
N ARG A 103 -5.70 -10.05 -2.86
CA ARG A 103 -5.97 -9.01 -1.84
C ARG A 103 -6.87 -7.90 -2.37
N TYR A 104 -6.70 -7.50 -3.62
CA TYR A 104 -7.55 -6.51 -4.26
C TYR A 104 -9.02 -6.95 -4.23
N ARG A 105 -9.29 -8.22 -4.56
CA ARG A 105 -10.66 -8.77 -4.46
C ARG A 105 -11.17 -8.81 -3.01
N GLU A 106 -10.31 -9.14 -2.05
CA GLU A 106 -10.67 -9.14 -0.62
C GLU A 106 -11.07 -7.74 -0.13
N TYR A 107 -10.42 -6.68 -0.61
CA TYR A 107 -10.69 -5.30 -0.19
C TYR A 107 -11.84 -4.64 -0.94
N TYR A 108 -11.97 -4.87 -2.25
CA TYR A 108 -12.93 -4.17 -3.10
C TYR A 108 -14.16 -4.99 -3.47
N GLY A 109 -14.22 -6.29 -3.13
CA GLY A 109 -15.41 -7.12 -3.31
C GLY A 109 -15.94 -7.21 -4.75
N GLY A 110 -15.14 -6.85 -5.76
CA GLY A 110 -15.56 -6.75 -7.17
C GLY A 110 -15.89 -5.34 -7.65
N ALA A 111 -15.91 -4.32 -6.77
CA ALA A 111 -16.03 -2.92 -7.15
C ALA A 111 -14.73 -2.40 -7.82
N GLN A 112 -14.87 -1.49 -8.78
CA GLN A 112 -13.71 -0.78 -9.35
C GLN A 112 -13.14 0.17 -8.30
N ALA A 113 -11.87 -0.04 -7.91
CA ALA A 113 -11.11 0.93 -7.15
C ALA A 113 -10.94 2.20 -7.99
N ASN A 114 -10.90 3.36 -7.33
CA ASN A 114 -10.51 4.57 -8.04
C ASN A 114 -9.03 4.43 -8.40
N PRO A 115 -8.66 4.49 -9.69
CA PRO A 115 -7.29 4.28 -10.09
C PRO A 115 -6.45 5.48 -9.65
N THR A 116 -5.96 5.46 -8.43
CA THR A 116 -4.69 6.13 -8.17
C THR A 116 -3.65 5.36 -8.98
N GLN A 117 -2.95 6.08 -9.86
CA GLN A 117 -1.93 5.49 -10.73
C GLN A 117 -0.73 5.08 -9.87
N GLY A 118 -0.78 3.86 -9.33
CA GLY A 118 0.34 3.16 -8.70
C GLY A 118 0.75 1.95 -9.52
#